data_AF-A0A9D1QY08-F1
#
_entry.id   AF-A0A9D1QY08-F1
#
_cell.length_a   1.000
_cell.length_b   1.000
_cell.length_c   1.000
_cell.angle_alpha   90.00
_cell.angle_beta   90.00
_cell.angle_gamma   90.00
#
_symmetry.space_group_name_H-M   'P 1'
#
loop_
_entity.id
_entity.type
_entity.pdbx_description
1 polymer ?
#
loop_
_entity_poly.entity_id
_entity_poly.type
_entity_poly.pdbx_seq_one_letter_code
_entity_poly.pdbx_strand_id
1 'polypeptide(L)'
;MKAKSGWKRIGQRIAAVIASAALMAGAAALPAGAAALSEDFEGFASTDDLSMNWFPYGDFLTDITLSKTGGAGNSQAMKLTFTYDDSMKDKWGTARGAYAEDMSSKTATGFRFWAKSDVEGLGLKILMVYNNMSWKYAAEVELSTAGKYYEMPFSSMKLDYGTVTVDNGTDPQYINEWQLESVKGDLDIREATVFIDDISYIGDGPAAPPSVTDPPTAGPTGPTDPTDPPEPTPTDTEPSADASGTTSTQADVPADSGTQPGETDSSSNPTDTSGSGTAAAGSTEPEGGGLSGGAIAGIVTAAVVLLAGGGAALYFLVLRRKPSGPEGAEPPEEK
;
A
#
# COMPACT_ATOMS: atom_id res chain seq x y z
N MET A 1 54.17 29.70 40.33
CA MET A 1 53.55 28.47 39.78
C MET A 1 52.05 28.66 39.60
N LYS A 2 51.56 29.10 38.44
CA LYS A 2 50.12 29.11 38.07
C LYS A 2 50.00 29.10 36.54
N ALA A 3 50.12 27.92 35.93
CA ALA A 3 49.95 27.74 34.49
C ALA A 3 49.57 26.29 34.13
N LYS A 4 48.55 25.71 34.80
CA LYS A 4 48.07 24.35 34.47
C LYS A 4 46.54 24.22 34.27
N SER A 5 45.76 25.29 34.38
CA SER A 5 44.29 25.21 34.26
C SER A 5 43.74 25.42 32.84
N GLY A 6 44.53 25.97 31.90
CA GLY A 6 44.06 26.28 30.55
C GLY A 6 43.88 25.06 29.64
N TRP A 7 44.78 24.07 29.74
CA TRP A 7 44.80 22.92 28.83
C TRP A 7 43.62 21.97 29.02
N LYS A 8 43.12 21.83 30.25
CA LYS A 8 41.97 20.96 30.55
C LYS A 8 40.68 21.45 29.90
N ARG A 9 40.50 22.77 29.77
CA ARG A 9 39.33 23.38 29.13
C ARG A 9 39.37 23.31 27.61
N ILE A 10 40.56 23.30 27.01
CA ILE A 10 40.73 23.17 25.56
C ILE A 10 40.45 21.72 25.12
N GLY A 11 40.96 20.73 25.86
CA GLY A 11 40.70 19.31 25.56
C GLY A 11 39.21 18.93 25.62
N GLN A 12 38.47 19.44 26.62
CA GLN A 12 37.02 19.18 26.72
C GLN A 12 36.22 19.80 25.58
N ARG A 13 36.63 20.97 25.06
CA ARG A 13 35.95 21.62 23.93
C ARG A 13 36.23 20.90 22.61
N ILE A 14 37.44 20.38 22.41
CA ILE A 14 37.79 19.60 21.22
C ILE A 14 37.07 18.25 21.22
N ALA A 15 36.98 17.57 22.37
CA ALA A 15 36.26 16.31 22.48
C ALA A 15 34.75 16.47 22.20
N ALA A 16 34.14 17.57 22.66
CA ALA A 16 32.73 17.87 22.38
C ALA A 16 32.49 18.14 20.89
N VAL A 17 33.39 18.87 20.21
CA VAL A 17 33.27 19.15 18.76
C VAL A 17 33.45 17.89 17.93
N ILE A 18 34.36 16.99 18.30
CA ILE A 18 34.56 15.70 17.61
C ILE A 18 33.35 14.77 17.82
N ALA A 19 32.79 14.73 19.03
CA ALA A 19 31.58 13.95 19.31
C ALA A 19 30.37 14.49 18.53
N SER A 20 30.19 15.81 18.43
CA SER A 20 29.13 16.42 17.62
C SER A 20 29.33 16.24 16.12
N ALA A 21 30.58 16.24 15.64
CA ALA A 21 30.89 15.95 14.23
C ALA A 21 30.66 14.47 13.86
N ALA A 22 30.94 13.53 14.78
CA ALA A 22 30.63 12.12 14.58
C ALA A 22 29.13 11.83 14.59
N LEU A 23 28.35 12.55 15.41
CA LEU A 23 26.89 12.44 15.43
C LEU A 23 26.24 13.03 14.16
N MET A 24 26.80 14.10 13.60
CA MET A 24 26.35 14.66 12.31
C MET A 24 26.84 13.87 11.09
N ALA A 25 28.02 13.23 11.16
CA ALA A 25 28.49 12.32 10.12
C ALA A 25 27.74 10.97 10.12
N GLY A 26 27.29 10.50 11.29
CA GLY A 26 26.43 9.31 11.41
C GLY A 26 25.01 9.51 10.88
N ALA A 27 24.52 10.75 10.82
CA ALA A 27 23.22 11.08 10.22
C ALA A 27 23.29 11.34 8.70
N ALA A 28 24.48 11.53 8.13
CA ALA A 28 24.68 11.92 6.73
C ALA A 28 24.87 10.75 5.75
N ALA A 29 24.67 9.51 6.20
CA ALA A 29 24.80 8.30 5.37
C ALA A 29 23.64 7.32 5.57
N LEU A 30 22.43 7.82 5.84
CA LEU A 30 21.28 7.07 5.37
C LEU A 30 21.28 7.24 3.85
N PRO A 31 21.41 6.16 3.05
CA PRO A 31 21.21 6.28 1.62
C PRO A 31 19.87 7.00 1.44
N ALA A 32 19.82 8.05 0.62
CA ALA A 32 18.59 8.75 0.30
C ALA A 32 17.56 7.68 -0.06
N GLY A 33 16.68 7.41 0.92
CA GLY A 33 16.03 6.12 1.05
C GLY A 33 15.08 5.97 -0.12
N ALA A 34 15.09 4.80 -0.75
CA ALA A 34 13.88 4.36 -1.44
C ALA A 34 12.75 4.53 -0.43
N ALA A 35 11.74 5.31 -0.79
CA ALA A 35 10.54 5.40 0.02
C ALA A 35 9.95 3.98 0.05
N ALA A 36 10.14 3.32 1.18
CA ALA A 36 9.63 1.97 1.38
C ALA A 36 8.14 2.14 1.67
N LEU A 37 7.29 1.70 0.75
CA LEU A 37 5.86 1.54 1.01
C LEU A 37 5.71 0.83 2.37
N SER A 38 5.10 1.53 3.32
CA SER A 38 4.79 1.04 4.66
C SER A 38 3.55 1.78 5.14
N GLU A 39 2.44 1.06 5.28
CA GLU A 39 1.16 1.59 5.73
C GLU A 39 0.61 0.67 6.83
N ASP A 40 0.56 1.19 8.06
CA ASP A 40 0.06 0.52 9.27
C ASP A 40 -1.27 1.13 9.76
N PHE A 41 -1.79 2.15 9.07
CA PHE A 41 -3.05 2.85 9.37
C PHE A 41 -3.13 3.51 10.77
N GLU A 42 -2.09 3.44 11.60
CA GLU A 42 -2.06 3.99 12.95
C GLU A 42 -1.98 5.52 12.95
N GLY A 43 -1.40 6.08 11.89
CA GLY A 43 -1.33 7.52 11.67
C GLY A 43 -2.67 8.19 11.32
N PHE A 44 -3.69 7.42 10.95
CA PHE A 44 -4.96 7.94 10.46
C PHE A 44 -5.90 8.26 11.62
N ALA A 45 -6.36 9.51 11.69
CA ALA A 45 -7.31 9.92 12.71
C ALA A 45 -8.73 9.46 12.36
N SER A 46 -9.07 9.45 11.07
CA SER A 46 -10.43 9.24 10.55
C SER A 46 -10.46 8.52 9.20
N THR A 47 -11.67 8.12 8.77
CA THR A 47 -11.91 7.61 7.41
C THR A 47 -11.63 8.66 6.33
N ASP A 48 -11.81 9.95 6.64
CA ASP A 48 -11.52 11.02 5.68
C ASP A 48 -10.02 11.06 5.34
N ASP A 49 -9.15 10.86 6.34
CA ASP A 49 -7.71 10.75 6.12
C ASP A 49 -7.39 9.54 5.24
N LEU A 50 -8.07 8.40 5.47
CA LEU A 50 -7.89 7.16 4.70
C LEU A 50 -8.25 7.40 3.22
N SER A 51 -9.32 8.16 2.98
CA SER A 51 -9.83 8.46 1.64
C SER A 51 -8.87 9.30 0.78
N MET A 52 -7.88 9.95 1.39
CA MET A 52 -6.86 10.70 0.65
C MET A 52 -5.93 9.79 -0.16
N ASN A 53 -5.72 8.55 0.31
CA ASN A 53 -4.82 7.59 -0.33
C ASN A 53 -5.56 6.36 -0.86
N TRP A 54 -6.68 5.98 -0.24
CA TRP A 54 -7.48 4.79 -0.56
C TRP A 54 -8.88 5.13 -0.99
N PHE A 55 -9.26 4.74 -2.20
CA PHE A 55 -10.58 5.06 -2.75
C PHE A 55 -11.27 3.83 -3.34
N PRO A 56 -12.60 3.69 -3.11
CA PRO A 56 -13.37 2.60 -3.68
C PRO A 56 -13.64 2.84 -5.16
N TYR A 57 -13.71 1.75 -5.91
CA TYR A 57 -14.12 1.74 -7.31
C TYR A 57 -14.89 0.46 -7.61
N GLY A 58 -15.89 0.52 -8.49
CA GLY A 58 -16.72 -0.64 -8.86
C GLY A 58 -17.99 -0.81 -8.04
N ASP A 59 -18.76 -1.84 -8.37
CA ASP A 59 -20.13 -2.00 -7.87
C ASP A 59 -20.18 -2.81 -6.55
N PHE A 60 -19.23 -3.73 -6.33
CA PHE A 60 -19.26 -4.60 -5.14
C PHE A 60 -18.65 -4.00 -3.89
N LEU A 61 -17.71 -3.06 -4.02
CA LEU A 61 -17.10 -2.42 -2.86
C LEU A 61 -17.98 -1.25 -2.42
N THR A 62 -18.79 -1.49 -1.39
CA THR A 62 -19.79 -0.52 -0.95
C THR A 62 -19.25 0.48 0.06
N ASP A 63 -18.19 0.12 0.79
CA ASP A 63 -17.61 0.99 1.80
C ASP A 63 -16.12 0.74 2.02
N ILE A 64 -15.38 1.82 2.27
CA ILE A 64 -14.00 1.81 2.79
C ILE A 64 -13.98 2.71 4.02
N THR A 65 -13.71 2.11 5.18
CA THR A 65 -13.65 2.85 6.44
C THR A 65 -12.38 2.56 7.19
N LEU A 66 -11.98 3.50 8.06
CA LEU A 66 -10.95 3.24 9.05
C LEU A 66 -11.59 2.57 10.27
N SER A 67 -11.20 1.33 10.53
CA SER A 67 -11.59 0.64 11.76
C SER A 67 -10.55 0.90 12.85
N LYS A 68 -11.01 1.17 14.08
CA LYS A 68 -10.13 1.34 15.26
C LYS A 68 -9.65 0.02 15.88
N THR A 69 -10.14 -1.10 15.35
CA THR A 69 -9.83 -2.47 15.80
C THR A 69 -9.90 -3.41 14.62
N GLY A 70 -9.39 -4.63 14.78
CA GLY A 70 -9.53 -5.69 13.79
C GLY A 70 -8.35 -5.83 12.83
N GLY A 71 -7.33 -4.97 12.95
CA GLY A 71 -6.01 -5.17 12.33
C GLY A 71 -5.14 -6.20 13.08
N ALA A 72 -3.87 -6.26 12.72
CA ALA A 72 -2.88 -7.15 13.33
C ALA A 72 -2.72 -6.86 14.84
N GLY A 73 -2.98 -7.87 15.68
CA GLY A 73 -2.95 -7.65 17.14
C GLY A 73 -4.05 -6.70 17.64
N ASN A 74 -5.14 -6.55 16.88
CA ASN A 74 -6.27 -5.68 17.17
C ASN A 74 -5.96 -4.16 17.07
N SER A 75 -4.98 -3.81 16.24
CA SER A 75 -4.65 -2.47 15.75
C SER A 75 -5.78 -1.82 14.94
N GLN A 76 -5.57 -0.56 14.55
CA GLN A 76 -6.35 0.08 13.50
C GLN A 76 -6.13 -0.65 12.16
N ALA A 77 -7.12 -0.58 11.27
CA ALA A 77 -7.02 -1.22 9.96
C ALA A 77 -7.94 -0.55 8.95
N MET A 78 -7.61 -0.65 7.67
CA MET A 78 -8.57 -0.40 6.60
C MET A 78 -9.62 -1.51 6.61
N LYS A 79 -10.89 -1.13 6.70
CA LYS A 79 -12.04 -2.02 6.61
C LYS A 79 -12.72 -1.83 5.27
N LEU A 80 -12.80 -2.91 4.50
CA LEU A 80 -13.52 -3.00 3.23
C LEU A 80 -14.82 -3.77 3.47
N THR A 81 -15.93 -3.24 2.98
CA THR A 81 -17.21 -3.97 2.96
C THR A 81 -17.63 -4.22 1.52
N PHE A 82 -17.80 -5.50 1.19
CA PHE A 82 -18.25 -5.96 -0.11
C PHE A 82 -19.71 -6.38 -0.01
N THR A 83 -20.54 -5.95 -0.96
CA THR A 83 -21.92 -6.41 -1.11
C THR A 83 -22.10 -6.98 -2.50
N TYR A 84 -22.44 -8.26 -2.59
CA TYR A 84 -22.62 -8.95 -3.85
C TYR A 84 -24.11 -9.02 -4.18
N ASP A 85 -24.51 -8.25 -5.18
CA ASP A 85 -25.84 -8.33 -5.77
C ASP A 85 -25.74 -8.96 -7.16
N ASP A 86 -26.44 -10.07 -7.38
CA ASP A 86 -26.43 -10.75 -8.68
C ASP A 86 -27.10 -9.93 -9.80
N SER A 87 -27.83 -8.87 -9.44
CA SER A 87 -28.39 -7.91 -10.39
C SER A 87 -27.39 -6.86 -10.87
N MET A 88 -26.23 -6.70 -10.21
CA MET A 88 -25.19 -5.78 -10.66
C MET A 88 -24.60 -6.24 -11.99
N LYS A 89 -24.48 -5.29 -12.91
CA LYS A 89 -23.99 -5.54 -14.27
C LYS A 89 -22.50 -5.90 -14.25
N ASP A 90 -21.73 -5.18 -13.46
CA ASP A 90 -20.29 -5.32 -13.37
C ASP A 90 -19.92 -5.97 -12.04
N LYS A 91 -19.45 -7.23 -12.08
CA LYS A 91 -19.23 -8.04 -10.89
C LYS A 91 -17.82 -7.86 -10.30
N TRP A 92 -17.42 -6.60 -10.09
CA TRP A 92 -16.10 -6.28 -9.52
C TRP A 92 -16.19 -5.09 -8.55
N GLY A 93 -15.24 -5.04 -7.62
CA GLY A 93 -15.10 -3.96 -6.65
C GLY A 93 -13.66 -3.93 -6.14
N THR A 94 -13.05 -2.75 -6.15
CA THR A 94 -11.61 -2.56 -5.97
C THR A 94 -11.34 -1.38 -5.03
N ALA A 95 -10.53 -1.61 -4.00
CA ALA A 95 -9.91 -0.53 -3.23
C ALA A 95 -8.57 -0.17 -3.89
N ARG A 96 -8.39 1.11 -4.23
CA ARG A 96 -7.19 1.60 -4.92
C ARG A 96 -6.36 2.44 -3.97
N GLY A 97 -5.11 2.04 -3.74
CA GLY A 97 -4.11 2.75 -2.95
C GLY A 97 -3.11 3.44 -3.86
N ALA A 98 -3.05 4.77 -3.82
CA ALA A 98 -2.14 5.57 -4.62
C ALA A 98 -1.28 6.48 -3.73
N TYR A 99 0.03 6.27 -3.74
CA TYR A 99 1.00 7.16 -3.08
C TYR A 99 1.92 7.74 -4.15
N ALA A 100 1.82 9.05 -4.37
CA ALA A 100 2.51 9.71 -5.50
C ALA A 100 4.04 9.58 -5.45
N GLU A 101 4.63 9.44 -4.25
CA GLU A 101 6.08 9.45 -4.05
C GLU A 101 6.64 8.13 -3.49
N ASP A 102 5.78 7.26 -2.93
CA ASP A 102 6.22 6.15 -2.07
C ASP A 102 5.95 4.74 -2.64
N MET A 103 5.52 4.65 -3.90
CA MET A 103 5.19 3.37 -4.53
C MET A 103 6.37 2.71 -5.24
N SER A 104 7.40 3.48 -5.62
CA SER A 104 8.55 2.93 -6.33
C SER A 104 9.58 2.36 -5.35
N SER A 105 10.06 1.15 -5.59
CA SER A 105 11.20 0.58 -4.86
C SER A 105 12.23 -0.03 -5.81
N LYS A 106 13.52 0.10 -5.48
CA LYS A 106 14.63 -0.52 -6.24
C LYS A 106 15.07 -1.86 -5.67
N THR A 107 14.61 -2.17 -4.47
CA THR A 107 15.12 -3.24 -3.60
C THR A 107 14.04 -4.22 -3.19
N ALA A 108 12.77 -3.81 -3.31
CA ALA A 108 11.63 -4.68 -3.01
C ALA A 108 11.65 -5.94 -3.89
N THR A 109 11.41 -7.09 -3.27
CA THR A 109 11.30 -8.39 -3.94
C THR A 109 9.87 -8.94 -3.93
N GLY A 110 8.97 -8.28 -3.20
CA GLY A 110 7.57 -8.64 -3.11
C GLY A 110 6.76 -7.65 -2.30
N PHE A 111 5.51 -7.98 -2.11
CA PHE A 111 4.52 -7.23 -1.34
C PHE A 111 4.02 -8.08 -0.19
N ARG A 112 3.83 -7.46 0.98
CA ARG A 112 3.24 -8.08 2.15
C ARG A 112 2.13 -7.21 2.71
N PHE A 113 1.12 -7.85 3.27
CA PHE A 113 0.09 -7.20 4.07
C PHE A 113 -0.46 -8.20 5.08
N TRP A 114 -1.00 -7.71 6.18
CA TRP A 114 -1.87 -8.49 7.05
C TRP A 114 -3.31 -8.34 6.57
N ALA A 115 -4.08 -9.43 6.56
CA ALA A 115 -5.51 -9.34 6.30
C ALA A 115 -6.31 -10.43 7.01
N LYS A 116 -7.58 -10.11 7.23
CA LYS A 116 -8.62 -10.96 7.82
C LYS A 116 -9.94 -10.73 7.09
N SER A 117 -10.73 -11.78 6.92
CA SER A 117 -12.10 -11.71 6.42
C SER A 117 -13.09 -12.24 7.47
N ASP A 118 -14.35 -11.83 7.44
CA ASP A 118 -15.42 -12.52 8.18
C ASP A 118 -15.93 -13.77 7.45
N VAL A 119 -15.54 -13.96 6.19
CA VAL A 119 -15.80 -15.14 5.36
C VAL A 119 -14.50 -15.89 5.08
N GLU A 120 -14.42 -17.16 5.48
CA GLU A 120 -13.28 -18.04 5.20
C GLU A 120 -13.20 -18.37 3.71
N GLY A 121 -11.99 -18.33 3.14
CA GLY A 121 -11.75 -18.66 1.74
C GLY A 121 -12.15 -17.55 0.77
N LEU A 122 -12.52 -16.36 1.26
CA LEU A 122 -12.82 -15.22 0.38
C LEU A 122 -11.60 -14.88 -0.47
N GLY A 123 -11.75 -14.91 -1.80
CA GLY A 123 -10.68 -14.56 -2.72
C GLY A 123 -10.41 -13.06 -2.74
N LEU A 124 -9.16 -12.66 -2.59
CA LEU A 124 -8.70 -11.30 -2.80
C LEU A 124 -7.62 -11.29 -3.88
N LYS A 125 -7.81 -10.51 -4.94
CA LYS A 125 -6.84 -10.26 -5.99
C LYS A 125 -6.10 -8.97 -5.68
N ILE A 126 -4.78 -9.05 -5.62
CA ILE A 126 -3.89 -7.92 -5.42
C ILE A 126 -3.29 -7.56 -6.77
N LEU A 127 -3.61 -6.38 -7.29
CA LEU A 127 -3.07 -5.89 -8.54
C LEU A 127 -2.04 -4.79 -8.33
N MET A 128 -0.94 -4.95 -9.03
CA MET A 128 0.16 -4.01 -9.18
C MET A 128 0.00 -3.28 -10.51
N VAL A 129 -0.28 -1.98 -10.46
CA VAL A 129 -0.59 -1.18 -11.65
C VAL A 129 0.60 -0.33 -12.04
N TYR A 130 0.98 -0.44 -13.31
CA TYR A 130 2.16 0.20 -13.88
C TYR A 130 1.81 1.37 -14.79
N ASN A 131 2.66 2.40 -14.78
CA ASN A 131 2.78 3.47 -15.77
C ASN A 131 1.46 3.85 -16.48
N ASN A 132 0.69 4.75 -15.85
CA ASN A 132 -0.58 5.25 -16.38
C ASN A 132 -1.58 4.14 -16.78
N MET A 133 -1.61 3.04 -16.02
CA MET A 133 -2.48 1.88 -16.22
C MET A 133 -2.22 1.07 -17.50
N SER A 134 -1.00 1.14 -18.04
CA SER A 134 -0.66 0.47 -19.30
C SER A 134 -0.65 -1.06 -19.19
N TRP A 135 -0.36 -1.60 -17.99
CA TRP A 135 -0.51 -3.01 -17.68
C TRP A 135 -0.65 -3.25 -16.17
N LYS A 136 -1.18 -4.42 -15.81
CA LYS A 136 -1.38 -4.86 -14.43
C LYS A 136 -0.82 -6.25 -14.22
N TYR A 137 -0.14 -6.45 -13.10
CA TYR A 137 0.23 -7.77 -12.61
C TYR A 137 -0.63 -8.12 -11.40
N ALA A 138 -1.09 -9.36 -11.30
CA ALA A 138 -1.94 -9.80 -10.21
C ALA A 138 -1.41 -11.04 -9.51
N ALA A 139 -1.71 -11.14 -8.22
CA ALA A 139 -1.73 -12.38 -7.47
C ALA A 139 -3.05 -12.49 -6.73
N GLU A 140 -3.52 -13.72 -6.49
CA GLU A 140 -4.74 -14.00 -5.75
C GLU A 140 -4.38 -14.73 -4.45
N VAL A 141 -5.10 -14.41 -3.38
CA VAL A 141 -4.99 -15.09 -2.08
C VAL A 141 -6.37 -15.42 -1.56
N GLU A 142 -6.46 -16.47 -0.76
CA GLU A 142 -7.67 -16.80 0.00
C GLU A 142 -7.55 -16.26 1.43
N LEU A 143 -8.52 -15.43 1.82
CA LEU A 143 -8.55 -14.79 3.12
C LEU A 143 -9.03 -15.74 4.21
N SER A 144 -8.39 -15.66 5.38
CA SER A 144 -8.76 -16.41 6.57
C SER A 144 -9.50 -15.54 7.58
N THR A 145 -10.35 -16.18 8.37
CA THR A 145 -11.05 -15.57 9.51
C THR A 145 -10.15 -15.30 10.71
N ALA A 146 -9.03 -16.02 10.84
CA ALA A 146 -8.06 -15.83 11.92
C ALA A 146 -7.21 -14.56 11.74
N GLY A 147 -7.05 -14.11 10.49
CA GLY A 147 -6.15 -13.04 10.12
C GLY A 147 -4.68 -13.48 10.09
N LYS A 148 -3.95 -13.16 9.02
CA LYS A 148 -2.53 -13.51 8.88
C LYS A 148 -1.82 -12.60 7.89
N TYR A 149 -0.49 -12.70 7.86
CA TYR A 149 0.31 -12.07 6.82
C TYR A 149 0.25 -12.87 5.52
N TYR A 150 0.07 -12.14 4.43
CA TYR A 150 0.14 -12.63 3.06
C TYR A 150 1.36 -12.02 2.40
N GLU A 151 2.26 -12.86 1.91
CA GLU A 151 3.48 -12.45 1.23
C GLU A 151 3.45 -12.92 -0.22
N MET A 152 3.69 -12.01 -1.15
CA MET A 152 3.64 -12.26 -2.59
C MET A 152 4.94 -11.75 -3.22
N PRO A 153 5.86 -12.65 -3.56
CA PRO A 153 7.02 -12.28 -4.37
C PRO A 153 6.55 -11.67 -5.70
N PHE A 154 7.21 -10.62 -6.19
CA PHE A 154 6.84 -10.05 -7.49
C PHE A 154 7.01 -11.06 -8.63
N SER A 155 7.91 -12.03 -8.47
CA SER A 155 8.09 -13.14 -9.41
C SER A 155 6.90 -14.12 -9.49
N SER A 156 6.00 -14.13 -8.50
CA SER A 156 4.79 -14.96 -8.56
C SER A 156 3.58 -14.25 -9.18
N MET A 157 3.66 -12.92 -9.34
CA MET A 157 2.57 -12.16 -9.95
C MET A 157 2.53 -12.38 -11.47
N LYS A 158 1.33 -12.49 -12.02
CA LYS A 158 1.10 -12.77 -13.44
C LYS A 158 0.50 -11.56 -14.13
N LEU A 159 0.82 -11.36 -15.40
CA LEU A 159 0.18 -10.32 -16.20
C LEU A 159 -1.33 -10.59 -16.28
N ASP A 160 -2.13 -9.67 -15.74
CA ASP A 160 -3.59 -9.74 -15.70
C ASP A 160 -4.20 -8.88 -16.82
N TYR A 161 -3.61 -7.72 -17.09
CA TYR A 161 -4.07 -6.79 -18.12
C TYR A 161 -2.92 -6.09 -18.84
N GLY A 162 -3.10 -5.77 -20.12
CA GLY A 162 -2.22 -4.90 -20.91
C GLY A 162 -1.11 -5.63 -21.67
N THR A 163 -0.23 -4.84 -22.29
CA THR A 163 0.94 -5.32 -23.04
C THR A 163 2.20 -4.74 -22.42
N VAL A 164 3.13 -5.61 -22.03
CA VAL A 164 4.41 -5.20 -21.46
C VAL A 164 5.35 -4.79 -22.59
N THR A 165 5.82 -3.55 -22.57
CA THR A 165 6.75 -3.00 -23.58
C THR A 165 8.18 -2.85 -23.07
N VAL A 166 8.44 -3.24 -21.82
CA VAL A 166 9.74 -3.16 -21.15
C VAL A 166 10.24 -4.57 -20.77
N ASP A 167 11.54 -4.80 -20.84
CA ASP A 167 12.13 -6.14 -20.60
C ASP A 167 11.93 -6.64 -19.15
N ASN A 168 11.65 -5.73 -18.19
CA ASN A 168 11.36 -6.05 -16.79
C ASN A 168 9.95 -5.57 -16.38
N GLY A 169 8.91 -6.23 -16.88
CA GLY A 169 7.51 -5.83 -16.63
C GLY A 169 7.07 -5.81 -15.16
N THR A 170 7.81 -6.46 -14.26
CA THR A 170 7.54 -6.51 -12.80
C THR A 170 8.52 -5.69 -11.97
N ASP A 171 9.24 -4.73 -12.56
CA ASP A 171 10.22 -3.90 -11.83
C ASP A 171 9.48 -2.94 -10.88
N PRO A 172 9.65 -3.06 -9.55
CA PRO A 172 8.91 -2.28 -8.57
C PRO A 172 9.14 -0.77 -8.66
N GLN A 173 10.12 -0.30 -9.42
CA GLN A 173 10.36 1.13 -9.66
C GLN A 173 9.25 1.82 -10.44
N TYR A 174 8.42 1.06 -11.16
CA TYR A 174 7.39 1.61 -12.05
C TYR A 174 5.96 1.36 -11.53
N ILE A 175 5.83 0.91 -10.29
CA ILE A 175 4.54 0.74 -9.63
C ILE A 175 4.01 2.13 -9.29
N ASN A 176 2.81 2.42 -9.77
CA ASN A 176 2.12 3.67 -9.46
C ASN A 176 0.99 3.47 -8.44
N GLU A 177 0.39 2.28 -8.42
CA GLU A 177 -0.82 2.04 -7.67
C GLU A 177 -0.98 0.55 -7.30
N TRP A 178 -1.53 0.33 -6.10
CA TRP A 178 -1.98 -0.97 -5.60
C TRP A 178 -3.50 -1.04 -5.66
N GLN A 179 -4.02 -2.17 -6.11
CA GLN A 179 -5.45 -2.43 -6.16
C GLN A 179 -5.77 -3.71 -5.41
N LEU A 180 -6.84 -3.69 -4.62
CA LEU A 180 -7.33 -4.83 -3.84
C LEU A 180 -8.74 -5.12 -4.31
N GLU A 181 -8.90 -6.16 -5.11
CA GLU A 181 -10.14 -6.52 -5.77
C GLU A 181 -10.70 -7.82 -5.20
N SER A 182 -11.97 -7.82 -4.82
CA SER A 182 -12.61 -9.06 -4.37
C SER A 182 -12.81 -10.01 -5.54
N VAL A 183 -12.47 -11.29 -5.34
CA VAL A 183 -12.82 -12.39 -6.24
C VAL A 183 -13.96 -13.18 -5.60
N LYS A 184 -15.19 -13.01 -6.11
CA LYS A 184 -16.40 -13.66 -5.56
C LYS A 184 -16.27 -15.20 -5.54
N GLY A 185 -15.50 -15.78 -6.47
CA GLY A 185 -15.36 -17.23 -6.62
C GLY A 185 -16.73 -17.91 -6.77
N ASP A 186 -16.84 -19.15 -6.28
CA ASP A 186 -18.10 -19.92 -6.20
C ASP A 186 -18.84 -19.71 -4.86
N LEU A 187 -18.45 -18.70 -4.07
CA LEU A 187 -19.04 -18.47 -2.76
C LEU A 187 -20.43 -17.84 -2.89
N ASP A 188 -21.43 -18.47 -2.28
CA ASP A 188 -22.77 -17.89 -2.12
C ASP A 188 -22.76 -16.88 -0.96
N ILE A 189 -22.09 -15.76 -1.19
CA ILE A 189 -21.94 -14.66 -0.24
C ILE A 189 -22.72 -13.44 -0.73
N ARG A 190 -23.46 -12.82 0.18
CA ARG A 190 -24.17 -11.55 -0.06
C ARG A 190 -23.39 -10.36 0.43
N GLU A 191 -22.63 -10.55 1.49
CA GLU A 191 -21.81 -9.51 2.11
C GLU A 191 -20.55 -10.14 2.68
N ALA A 192 -19.44 -9.42 2.63
CA ALA A 192 -18.20 -9.78 3.30
C ALA A 192 -17.49 -8.53 3.82
N THR A 193 -16.87 -8.64 4.98
CA THR A 193 -16.01 -7.62 5.57
C THR A 193 -14.57 -8.09 5.59
N VAL A 194 -13.67 -7.29 5.03
CA VAL A 194 -12.22 -7.53 5.05
C VAL A 194 -11.52 -6.43 5.83
N PHE A 195 -10.60 -6.81 6.71
CA PHE A 195 -9.67 -5.91 7.38
C PHE A 195 -8.29 -6.08 6.78
N ILE A 196 -7.61 -4.98 6.48
CA ILE A 196 -6.28 -4.93 5.86
C ILE A 196 -5.39 -4.00 6.68
N ASP A 197 -4.18 -4.47 6.95
CA ASP A 197 -3.22 -3.79 7.82
C ASP A 197 -1.76 -4.11 7.38
N ASP A 198 -0.78 -3.39 7.93
CA ASP A 198 0.66 -3.62 7.75
C ASP A 198 1.12 -3.83 6.28
N ILE A 199 0.62 -3.01 5.37
CA ILE A 199 0.99 -3.06 3.96
C ILE A 199 2.43 -2.62 3.81
N SER A 200 3.28 -3.45 3.21
CA SER A 200 4.71 -3.14 3.06
C SER A 200 5.38 -3.87 1.90
N TYR A 201 6.54 -3.37 1.48
CA TYR A 201 7.44 -4.11 0.61
C TYR A 201 8.30 -5.13 1.35
N ILE A 202 8.53 -6.28 0.71
CA ILE A 202 9.47 -7.30 1.18
C ILE A 202 10.87 -6.92 0.69
N GLY A 203 11.84 -6.87 1.60
CA GLY A 203 13.23 -6.54 1.27
C GLY A 203 13.57 -5.05 1.24
N ASP A 204 12.59 -4.18 1.49
CA ASP A 204 12.79 -2.75 1.65
C ASP A 204 12.59 -2.35 3.13
N GLY A 205 13.61 -1.78 3.78
CA GLY A 205 13.54 -1.34 5.18
C GLY A 205 13.96 -2.36 6.26
N PRO A 206 13.95 -1.95 7.55
CA PRO A 206 14.29 -2.83 8.66
C PRO A 206 13.30 -4.00 8.70
N ALA A 207 13.80 -5.21 8.96
CA ALA A 207 13.00 -6.42 9.02
C ALA A 207 11.73 -6.17 9.85
N ALA A 208 10.57 -6.36 9.22
CA ALA A 208 9.30 -6.26 9.92
C ALA A 208 9.30 -7.18 11.16
N PRO A 209 8.51 -6.84 12.19
CA PRO A 209 8.32 -7.75 13.31
C PRO A 209 8.00 -9.15 12.79
N PRO A 210 8.53 -10.20 13.44
CA PRO A 210 8.43 -11.55 12.92
C PRO A 210 6.96 -11.88 12.65
N SER A 211 6.65 -12.22 11.38
CA SER A 211 5.37 -12.83 11.02
C SER A 211 5.09 -13.90 12.07
N VAL A 212 3.93 -13.81 12.71
CA VAL A 212 3.40 -14.90 13.54
C VAL A 212 3.30 -16.08 12.60
N THR A 213 4.31 -16.94 12.63
CA THR A 213 4.38 -18.09 11.75
C THR A 213 3.34 -19.03 12.32
N ASP A 214 2.22 -19.19 11.62
CA ASP A 214 1.30 -20.26 11.94
C ASP A 214 2.11 -21.55 12.07
N PRO A 215 1.83 -22.41 13.07
CA PRO A 215 2.44 -23.72 13.13
C PRO A 215 2.21 -24.40 11.77
N PRO A 216 3.22 -25.08 11.20
CA PRO A 216 3.12 -25.64 9.86
C PRO A 216 1.84 -26.47 9.78
N THR A 217 0.94 -26.10 8.87
CA THR A 217 -0.23 -26.91 8.52
C THR A 217 0.29 -28.31 8.25
N ALA A 218 -0.04 -29.25 9.14
CA ALA A 218 0.34 -30.64 8.97
C ALA A 218 -0.15 -31.08 7.60
N GLY A 219 0.79 -31.44 6.71
CA GLY A 219 0.43 -32.03 5.43
C GLY A 219 -0.50 -33.23 5.65
N PRO A 220 -1.36 -33.57 4.67
CA PRO A 220 -2.31 -34.66 4.81
C PRO A 220 -1.55 -35.92 5.23
N THR A 221 -1.82 -36.41 6.44
CA THR A 221 -1.44 -37.76 6.84
C THR A 221 -2.08 -38.70 5.83
N GLY A 222 -1.24 -39.31 5.00
CA GLY A 222 -1.67 -40.29 4.02
C GLY A 222 -2.51 -41.40 4.68
N PRO A 223 -3.44 -42.00 3.93
CA PRO A 223 -4.32 -43.03 4.46
C PRO A 223 -3.48 -44.23 4.91
N THR A 224 -3.56 -44.58 6.20
CA THR A 224 -3.19 -45.91 6.67
C THR A 224 -4.15 -46.92 6.07
N ASP A 225 -3.57 -47.82 5.30
CA ASP A 225 -4.13 -48.98 4.62
C ASP A 225 -4.99 -49.84 5.57
N PRO A 226 -6.31 -49.99 5.36
CA PRO A 226 -7.09 -51.00 6.04
C PRO A 226 -6.88 -52.35 5.37
N THR A 227 -6.39 -53.31 6.15
CA THR A 227 -6.18 -54.71 5.78
C THR A 227 -7.45 -55.33 5.18
N ASP A 228 -7.32 -55.94 4.00
CA ASP A 228 -8.39 -56.67 3.27
C ASP A 228 -9.09 -57.75 4.10
N PRO A 229 -10.43 -57.85 4.04
CA PRO A 229 -11.16 -59.09 4.30
C PRO A 229 -11.41 -59.89 3.00
N PRO A 230 -11.52 -61.23 3.08
CA PRO A 230 -11.45 -62.11 1.92
C PRO A 230 -12.68 -62.08 0.99
N GLU A 231 -12.37 -62.34 -0.28
CA GLU A 231 -13.19 -62.45 -1.49
C GLU A 231 -14.39 -63.42 -1.39
N PRO A 232 -15.62 -62.97 -1.74
CA PRO A 232 -16.72 -63.87 -2.04
C PRO A 232 -16.81 -64.23 -3.54
N THR A 233 -17.12 -65.52 -3.75
CA THR A 233 -17.25 -66.32 -4.97
C THR A 233 -18.25 -65.75 -6.01
N PRO A 234 -18.02 -65.91 -7.33
CA PRO A 234 -18.97 -65.50 -8.36
C PRO A 234 -20.14 -66.48 -8.46
N THR A 235 -21.36 -65.96 -8.62
CA THR A 235 -22.52 -66.74 -9.07
C THR A 235 -23.04 -66.11 -10.36
N ASP A 236 -22.90 -66.87 -11.44
CA ASP A 236 -23.52 -66.67 -12.74
C ASP A 236 -25.05 -66.66 -12.63
N THR A 237 -25.71 -65.68 -13.25
CA THR A 237 -27.06 -65.85 -13.84
C THR A 237 -27.30 -64.76 -14.90
N GLU A 238 -27.28 -65.17 -16.16
CA GLU A 238 -27.94 -64.51 -17.32
C GLU A 238 -29.22 -65.32 -17.66
N PRO A 239 -30.05 -64.97 -18.66
CA PRO A 239 -30.68 -63.69 -19.01
C PRO A 239 -32.23 -63.85 -19.09
N SER A 240 -33.00 -62.76 -19.23
CA SER A 240 -34.35 -62.83 -19.80
C SER A 240 -34.81 -61.52 -20.44
N ALA A 241 -35.57 -61.69 -21.51
CA ALA A 241 -35.83 -60.81 -22.63
C ALA A 241 -37.00 -59.81 -22.48
N ASP A 242 -37.07 -58.93 -23.48
CA ASP A 242 -38.25 -58.30 -24.12
C ASP A 242 -39.14 -57.34 -23.31
N ALA A 243 -39.27 -56.10 -23.81
CA ALA A 243 -40.49 -55.68 -24.52
C ALA A 243 -40.39 -54.25 -25.09
N SER A 244 -40.83 -54.13 -26.34
CA SER A 244 -41.09 -52.95 -27.15
C SER A 244 -42.33 -52.17 -26.70
N GLY A 245 -42.41 -50.85 -26.95
CA GLY A 245 -43.65 -50.09 -26.75
C GLY A 245 -43.62 -48.55 -26.91
N THR A 246 -43.60 -48.08 -28.16
CA THR A 246 -44.44 -47.02 -28.78
C THR A 246 -44.77 -45.63 -28.14
N THR A 247 -44.62 -44.61 -29.02
CA THR A 247 -45.48 -43.43 -29.35
C THR A 247 -45.54 -42.14 -28.50
N SER A 248 -44.92 -41.08 -29.06
CA SER A 248 -45.46 -39.77 -29.49
C SER A 248 -46.69 -39.15 -28.82
N THR A 249 -46.58 -37.91 -28.34
CA THR A 249 -47.50 -36.82 -28.73
C THR A 249 -46.88 -35.42 -28.57
N GLN A 250 -47.04 -34.64 -29.63
CA GLN A 250 -46.82 -33.21 -29.81
C GLN A 250 -47.96 -32.39 -29.16
N ALA A 251 -47.67 -31.21 -28.61
CA ALA A 251 -48.65 -30.16 -28.44
C ALA A 251 -48.00 -28.77 -28.57
N ASP A 252 -48.39 -28.10 -29.65
CA ASP A 252 -48.18 -26.69 -29.96
C ASP A 252 -48.85 -25.78 -28.91
N VAL A 253 -48.19 -24.67 -28.56
CA VAL A 253 -48.82 -23.53 -27.89
C VAL A 253 -48.69 -22.32 -28.81
N PRO A 254 -49.79 -21.59 -29.09
CA PRO A 254 -49.84 -20.57 -30.12
C PRO A 254 -49.23 -19.24 -29.67
N ALA A 255 -48.73 -18.53 -30.68
CA ALA A 255 -48.38 -17.12 -30.64
C ALA A 255 -49.59 -16.25 -30.27
N ASP A 256 -49.37 -15.28 -29.39
CA ASP A 256 -50.23 -14.12 -29.26
C ASP A 256 -49.48 -12.87 -29.71
N SER A 257 -50.14 -12.11 -30.57
CA SER A 257 -49.68 -10.94 -31.28
C SER A 257 -50.49 -9.75 -30.77
N GLY A 258 -49.85 -8.88 -29.99
CA GLY A 258 -50.43 -7.62 -29.51
C GLY A 258 -49.54 -6.43 -29.84
N THR A 259 -50.10 -5.51 -30.61
CA THR A 259 -49.49 -4.34 -31.27
C THR A 259 -49.46 -3.08 -30.40
N GLN A 260 -48.27 -2.50 -30.20
CA GLN A 260 -47.86 -1.07 -30.26
C GLN A 260 -48.56 0.02 -29.36
N PRO A 261 -48.10 1.29 -29.35
CA PRO A 261 -47.23 1.87 -28.32
C PRO A 261 -47.90 2.98 -27.49
N GLY A 262 -47.43 3.18 -26.26
CA GLY A 262 -47.76 4.35 -25.45
C GLY A 262 -46.50 5.16 -25.17
N GLU A 263 -46.36 6.29 -25.87
CA GLU A 263 -45.43 7.36 -25.50
C GLU A 263 -45.82 7.91 -24.14
N THR A 264 -44.86 8.07 -23.23
CA THR A 264 -44.99 8.99 -22.10
C THR A 264 -43.64 9.63 -21.86
N ASP A 265 -43.54 10.87 -22.32
CA ASP A 265 -42.50 11.82 -21.94
C ASP A 265 -42.40 11.92 -20.41
N SER A 266 -41.20 11.76 -19.89
CA SER A 266 -40.84 12.26 -18.57
C SER A 266 -39.42 12.81 -18.63
N SER A 267 -39.36 14.02 -19.18
CA SER A 267 -38.29 14.98 -18.96
C SER A 267 -38.15 15.22 -17.46
N SER A 268 -37.07 14.70 -16.87
CA SER A 268 -36.61 15.09 -15.54
C SER A 268 -35.25 15.75 -15.68
N ASN A 269 -35.32 17.08 -15.70
CA ASN A 269 -34.22 18.02 -15.72
C ASN A 269 -33.57 18.05 -14.32
N PRO A 270 -32.31 17.69 -14.10
CA PRO A 270 -31.63 18.10 -12.89
C PRO A 270 -31.29 19.59 -13.02
N THR A 271 -31.78 20.34 -12.04
CA THR A 271 -31.65 21.79 -11.91
C THR A 271 -30.20 22.18 -11.65
N ASP A 272 -29.65 23.02 -12.52
CA ASP A 272 -28.44 23.80 -12.28
C ASP A 272 -28.60 24.63 -11.00
N THR A 273 -27.87 24.26 -9.96
CA THR A 273 -27.70 25.13 -8.78
C THR A 273 -26.55 26.07 -9.05
N SER A 274 -26.89 27.24 -9.61
CA SER A 274 -26.03 28.41 -9.67
C SER A 274 -25.92 29.04 -8.29
N GLY A 275 -24.90 28.66 -7.53
CA GLY A 275 -24.47 29.34 -6.30
C GLY A 275 -23.36 30.35 -6.58
N SER A 276 -23.74 31.58 -6.91
CA SER A 276 -22.85 32.74 -6.96
C SER A 276 -22.47 33.16 -5.53
N GLY A 277 -21.19 33.02 -5.18
CA GLY A 277 -20.60 33.55 -3.94
C GLY A 277 -19.27 34.23 -4.26
N THR A 278 -19.26 35.56 -4.16
CA THR A 278 -18.12 36.44 -4.46
C THR A 278 -16.99 36.29 -3.43
N ALA A 279 -15.76 36.42 -3.95
CA ALA A 279 -14.47 36.25 -3.29
C ALA A 279 -14.21 37.13 -2.04
N ALA A 280 -13.45 36.58 -1.10
CA ALA A 280 -12.49 37.33 -0.29
C ALA A 280 -11.13 36.61 -0.36
N ALA A 281 -10.13 37.37 -0.78
CA ALA A 281 -8.78 36.90 -1.07
C ALA A 281 -7.92 36.71 0.18
N GLY A 282 -7.05 35.70 0.11
CA GLY A 282 -5.71 35.77 0.69
C GLY A 282 -5.34 34.63 1.61
N SER A 283 -4.58 33.66 1.09
CA SER A 283 -3.26 33.29 1.63
C SER A 283 -2.79 31.99 0.97
N THR A 284 -1.66 32.11 0.27
CA THR A 284 -0.83 31.10 -0.40
C THR A 284 -0.67 29.76 0.31
N GLU A 285 -1.04 28.69 -0.40
CA GLU A 285 -0.31 27.41 -0.46
C GLU A 285 0.79 27.48 -1.56
N PRO A 286 1.75 26.56 -1.58
CA PRO A 286 1.50 25.26 -2.21
C PRO A 286 1.77 24.06 -1.30
N GLU A 287 0.97 23.04 -1.57
CA GLU A 287 1.01 21.65 -1.13
C GLU A 287 2.34 20.94 -1.44
N GLY A 288 2.59 19.84 -0.74
CA GLY A 288 3.48 18.78 -1.21
C GLY A 288 4.18 17.98 -0.10
N GLY A 289 3.72 16.73 0.10
CA GLY A 289 4.47 15.57 0.62
C GLY A 289 5.16 15.72 1.97
N GLY A 290 4.71 15.01 3.01
CA GLY A 290 5.44 15.14 4.27
C GLY A 290 5.09 14.25 5.45
N LEU A 291 6.12 13.51 5.90
CA LEU A 291 6.45 13.25 7.31
C LEU A 291 5.65 14.17 8.23
N SER A 292 4.80 13.58 9.11
CA SER A 292 3.88 14.28 10.02
C SER A 292 4.27 15.74 10.29
N GLY A 293 3.39 16.72 10.06
CA GLY A 293 3.74 18.15 10.01
C GLY A 293 4.61 18.70 11.16
N GLY A 294 4.67 18.02 12.31
CA GLY A 294 5.63 18.28 13.39
C GLY A 294 7.10 17.93 13.06
N ALA A 295 7.37 16.87 12.32
CA ALA A 295 8.72 16.44 11.94
C ALA A 295 9.37 17.38 10.92
N ILE A 296 8.61 17.84 9.92
CA ILE A 296 9.10 18.81 8.92
C ILE A 296 9.38 20.16 9.55
N ALA A 297 8.49 20.65 10.41
CA ALA A 297 8.73 21.89 11.16
C ALA A 297 10.03 21.81 11.99
N GLY A 298 10.34 20.64 12.55
CA GLY A 298 11.60 20.37 13.26
C GLY A 298 12.83 20.45 12.35
N ILE A 299 12.79 19.81 11.18
CA ILE A 299 13.90 19.78 10.22
C ILE A 299 14.19 21.18 9.66
N VAL A 300 13.16 21.92 9.26
CA VAL A 300 13.32 23.29 8.74
C VAL A 300 13.91 24.21 9.81
N THR A 301 13.42 24.11 11.06
CA THR A 301 13.97 24.90 12.17
C THR A 301 15.44 24.56 12.42
N ALA A 302 15.81 23.27 12.42
CA ALA A 302 17.19 22.84 12.58
C ALA A 302 18.10 23.32 11.44
N ALA A 303 17.64 23.27 10.19
CA ALA A 303 18.37 23.76 9.02
C ALA A 303 18.62 25.28 9.08
N VAL A 304 17.60 26.06 9.46
CA VAL A 304 17.73 27.52 9.62
C VAL A 304 18.72 27.86 10.74
N VAL A 305 18.68 27.14 11.86
CA VAL A 305 19.63 27.32 12.96
C VAL A 305 21.06 26.97 12.55
N LEU A 306 21.25 25.90 11.76
CA LEU A 306 22.56 25.51 11.24
C LEU A 306 23.12 26.53 10.24
N LEU A 307 22.30 27.06 9.34
CA LEU A 307 22.72 28.08 8.37
C LEU A 307 23.05 29.41 9.07
N ALA A 308 22.22 29.84 10.02
CA ALA A 308 22.47 31.04 10.80
C ALA A 308 23.72 30.89 11.70
N GLY A 309 23.89 29.75 12.37
CA GLY A 309 25.04 29.47 13.21
C GLY A 309 26.34 29.31 12.43
N GLY A 310 26.31 28.61 11.30
CA GLY A 310 27.45 28.43 10.40
C GLY A 310 27.92 29.74 9.77
N GLY A 311 26.97 30.59 9.32
CA GLY A 311 27.26 31.92 8.79
C GLY A 311 27.92 32.83 9.82
N ALA A 312 27.42 32.84 11.07
CA ALA A 312 28.02 33.62 12.16
C ALA A 312 29.44 33.18 12.50
N ALA A 313 29.71 31.86 12.50
CA ALA A 313 31.04 31.32 12.77
C ALA A 313 32.06 31.69 11.68
N LEU A 314 31.68 31.58 10.40
CA LEU A 314 32.53 31.98 9.27
C LEU A 314 32.77 33.49 9.24
N TYR A 315 31.74 34.30 9.52
CA TYR A 315 31.87 35.75 9.63
C TYR A 315 32.89 36.15 10.71
N PHE A 316 32.83 35.52 11.89
CA PHE A 316 33.77 35.80 12.98
C PHE A 316 35.20 35.33 12.69
N LEU A 317 35.38 34.27 11.90
CA LEU A 317 36.69 33.74 11.51
C LEU A 317 37.37 34.58 10.43
N VAL A 318 36.60 35.09 9.45
CA VAL A 318 37.15 35.89 8.35
C VAL A 318 37.48 37.31 8.81
N LEU A 319 36.63 37.95 9.61
CA LEU A 319 36.84 39.35 10.02
C LEU A 319 37.88 39.55 11.13
N ARG A 320 38.28 38.49 11.84
CA ARG A 320 39.36 38.59 12.85
C ARG A 320 40.76 38.56 12.26
N ARG A 321 40.93 38.24 10.98
CA ARG A 321 42.22 38.41 10.29
C ARG A 321 42.39 39.85 9.84
N LYS A 322 42.54 40.79 10.79
CA LYS A 322 43.18 42.06 10.45
C LYS A 322 44.67 41.77 10.16
N PRO A 323 45.19 42.11 8.97
CA PRO A 323 46.62 42.03 8.72
C PRO A 323 47.32 43.04 9.63
N SER A 324 48.26 42.56 10.44
CA SER A 324 49.23 43.39 11.13
C SER A 324 49.97 44.19 10.07
N GLY A 325 49.75 45.51 10.03
CA GLY A 325 50.41 46.38 9.05
C GLY A 325 51.92 46.35 9.23
N PRO A 326 52.70 46.56 8.15
CA PRO A 326 54.15 46.63 8.23
C PRO A 326 54.56 47.89 8.99
N GLU A 327 55.11 47.67 10.18
CA GLU A 327 55.87 48.65 10.94
C GLU A 327 57.22 48.87 10.25
N GLY A 328 57.49 50.10 9.85
CA GLY A 328 58.84 50.55 9.46
C GLY A 328 59.10 50.64 7.95
N ALA A 329 58.89 51.83 7.38
CA ALA A 329 59.66 52.28 6.23
C ALA A 329 60.30 53.63 6.61
N GLU A 330 61.62 53.60 6.82
CA GLU A 330 62.46 54.77 7.10
C GLU A 330 62.47 55.75 5.92
N PRO A 331 62.62 57.07 6.18
CA PRO A 331 62.80 58.06 5.13
C PRO A 331 64.21 57.98 4.52
N PRO A 332 64.39 58.23 3.21
CA PRO A 332 65.69 58.17 2.56
C PRO A 332 66.57 59.37 2.95
N GLU A 333 67.84 59.10 3.27
CA GLU A 333 68.90 60.10 3.40
C GLU A 333 69.18 60.78 2.06
N GLU A 334 69.24 62.11 2.09
CA GLU A 334 69.59 63.00 0.99
C GLU A 334 71.13 63.11 0.90
N LYS A 335 71.70 62.88 -0.29
CA LYS A 335 73.08 63.21 -0.66
C LYS A 335 73.10 63.97 -1.97
#